data_AF-A0A927E4Z4-F1
#
_entry.id   AF-A0A927E4Z4-F1
#
_cell.length_a   1.000
_cell.length_b   1.000
_cell.length_c   1.000
_cell.angle_alpha   90.00
_cell.angle_beta   90.00
_cell.angle_gamma   90.00
#
_symmetry.space_group_name_H-M   'P 1'
#
loop_
_entity.id
_entity.type
_entity.pdbx_description
1 polymer ?
#
loop_
_entity_poly.entity_id
_entity_poly.type
_entity_poly.pdbx_seq_one_letter_code
_entity_poly.pdbx_strand_id
1 'polypeptide(L)'
;MDIREAQAALVALGYSLVVDNKPGPATKAAIQAFQVSHGLHVDGIIGPKTTAALNVATAGRPQGVSVIDRAKFFAYLRSGKAPMFGSSLSTGQVRGIEGILDGFAQTGDGRDKTLGYGLATARREIGSGMVPVREGFSKTDAAARAYVAKHYPNKGYSKPAGPWGHVYYGRGIVQLTWFDNYEREGIAADLDRALAPEFAAELMFAGLLDGRWNKQGKGIAYLPTAGHDDLKNARRTVNLTDHWEEIASFYRQFMAAIAAART
;
A
#
# COMPACT_ATOMS: atom_id res chain seq x y z
N MET A 1 -6.54 22.80 -15.88
CA MET A 1 -7.43 21.65 -15.72
C MET A 1 -8.78 22.16 -15.27
N ASP A 2 -9.85 21.78 -15.96
CA ASP A 2 -11.21 22.15 -15.56
C ASP A 2 -11.81 21.17 -14.51
N ILE A 3 -13.03 21.44 -14.04
CA ILE A 3 -13.69 20.61 -13.02
C ILE A 3 -13.94 19.18 -13.52
N ARG A 4 -14.37 19.01 -14.77
CA ARG A 4 -14.65 17.69 -15.35
C ARG A 4 -13.36 16.88 -15.48
N GLU A 5 -12.29 17.48 -15.96
CA GLU A 5 -10.97 16.86 -16.05
C GLU A 5 -10.44 16.47 -14.67
N ALA A 6 -10.58 17.34 -13.67
CA ALA A 6 -10.18 17.04 -12.30
C ALA A 6 -11.03 15.93 -11.66
N GLN A 7 -12.34 15.94 -11.88
CA GLN A 7 -13.20 14.84 -11.45
C GLN A 7 -12.80 13.52 -12.13
N ALA A 8 -12.52 13.53 -13.43
CA ALA A 8 -12.06 12.34 -14.16
C ALA A 8 -10.70 11.86 -13.62
N ALA A 9 -9.76 12.78 -13.37
CA ALA A 9 -8.47 12.47 -12.77
C ALA A 9 -8.61 11.88 -11.36
N LEU A 10 -9.47 12.47 -10.53
CA LEU A 10 -9.76 11.97 -9.18
C LEU A 10 -10.49 10.61 -9.22
N VAL A 11 -11.44 10.40 -10.13
CA VAL A 11 -12.08 9.09 -10.32
C VAL A 11 -11.05 8.05 -10.76
N ALA A 12 -10.18 8.40 -11.72
CA ALA A 12 -9.05 7.55 -12.09
C ALA A 12 -8.16 7.25 -10.87
N LEU A 13 -7.96 8.24 -9.99
CA LEU A 13 -7.28 8.15 -8.70
C LEU A 13 -8.04 7.41 -7.59
N GLY A 14 -9.18 6.79 -7.89
CA GLY A 14 -9.90 5.95 -6.94
C GLY A 14 -10.85 6.72 -6.01
N TYR A 15 -11.01 8.03 -6.21
CA TYR A 15 -11.99 8.82 -5.46
C TYR A 15 -13.40 8.54 -5.98
N SER A 16 -14.31 8.16 -5.09
CA SER A 16 -15.74 7.96 -5.41
C SER A 16 -16.44 9.28 -5.69
N LEU A 17 -16.41 9.69 -6.96
CA LEU A 17 -17.04 10.90 -7.48
C LEU A 17 -17.87 10.60 -8.72
N VAL A 18 -18.87 11.46 -8.96
CA VAL A 18 -19.55 11.52 -10.25
C VAL A 18 -18.86 12.58 -11.11
N VAL A 19 -18.57 12.26 -12.38
CA VAL A 19 -18.01 13.20 -13.35
C VAL A 19 -19.15 14.03 -13.97
N ASP A 20 -19.71 14.94 -13.18
CA ASP A 20 -20.87 15.77 -13.54
C ASP A 20 -20.52 17.23 -13.88
N ASN A 21 -19.23 17.58 -13.87
CA ASN A 21 -18.69 18.93 -14.05
C ASN A 21 -19.19 19.93 -12.99
N LYS A 22 -19.61 19.46 -11.80
CA LYS A 22 -20.08 20.32 -10.70
C LYS A 22 -19.08 20.37 -9.55
N PRO A 23 -18.67 21.57 -9.10
CA PRO A 23 -17.81 21.73 -7.93
C PRO A 23 -18.60 21.62 -6.61
N GLY A 24 -19.30 20.51 -6.40
CA GLY A 24 -20.08 20.27 -5.19
C GLY A 24 -19.23 19.84 -3.97
N PRO A 25 -19.86 19.63 -2.81
CA PRO A 25 -19.16 19.23 -1.58
C PRO A 25 -18.33 17.96 -1.72
N ALA A 26 -18.82 16.97 -2.47
CA ALA A 26 -18.09 15.74 -2.75
C ALA A 26 -16.81 16.02 -3.57
N THR A 27 -16.91 16.79 -4.65
CA THR A 27 -15.76 17.22 -5.47
C THR A 27 -14.73 17.94 -4.62
N LYS A 28 -15.16 18.89 -3.78
CA LYS A 28 -14.25 19.63 -2.87
C LYS A 28 -13.56 18.71 -1.87
N ALA A 29 -14.29 17.79 -1.25
CA ALA A 29 -13.72 16.83 -0.30
C ALA A 29 -12.68 15.91 -0.95
N ALA A 30 -12.91 15.47 -2.19
CA ALA A 30 -11.96 14.66 -2.94
C ALA A 30 -10.70 15.46 -3.30
N ILE A 31 -10.84 16.73 -3.71
CA ILE A 31 -9.68 17.60 -3.97
C ILE A 31 -8.86 17.80 -2.69
N GLN A 32 -9.52 18.06 -1.56
CA GLN A 32 -8.84 18.21 -0.28
C GLN A 32 -8.11 16.92 0.13
N ALA A 33 -8.76 15.77 -0.02
CA ALA A 33 -8.14 14.48 0.26
C ALA A 33 -6.93 14.20 -0.64
N PHE A 34 -7.00 14.57 -1.92
CA PHE A 34 -5.87 14.51 -2.85
C PHE A 34 -4.73 15.46 -2.45
N GLN A 35 -5.06 16.69 -2.09
CA GLN A 35 -4.07 17.67 -1.61
C GLN A 35 -3.36 17.19 -0.34
N VAL A 36 -4.10 16.59 0.59
CA VAL A 36 -3.54 15.96 1.80
C VAL A 36 -2.57 14.84 1.43
N SER A 37 -2.96 13.91 0.54
CA SER A 37 -2.10 12.77 0.17
C SER A 37 -0.85 13.17 -0.59
N HIS A 38 -0.87 14.31 -1.29
CA HIS A 38 0.26 14.80 -2.11
C HIS A 38 1.03 15.95 -1.47
N GLY A 39 0.82 16.24 -0.18
CA GLY A 39 1.57 17.27 0.55
C GLY A 39 1.34 18.70 0.02
N LEU A 40 0.17 18.95 -0.55
CA LEU A 40 -0.21 20.25 -1.09
C LEU A 40 -0.94 21.10 -0.03
N HIS A 41 -1.07 22.41 -0.30
CA HIS A 41 -1.95 23.25 0.49
C HIS A 41 -3.41 22.80 0.33
N VAL A 42 -4.09 22.54 1.45
CA VAL A 42 -5.41 21.91 1.48
C VAL A 42 -6.53 22.96 1.48
N ASP A 43 -6.81 23.54 0.32
CA ASP A 43 -7.86 24.55 0.13
C ASP A 43 -9.09 24.01 -0.62
N GLY A 44 -9.00 22.80 -1.18
CA GLY A 44 -10.04 22.19 -2.02
C GLY A 44 -10.17 22.84 -3.40
N ILE A 45 -9.13 23.55 -3.85
CA ILE A 45 -9.10 24.30 -5.12
C ILE A 45 -8.14 23.62 -6.10
N ILE A 46 -8.57 23.49 -7.36
CA ILE A 46 -7.74 22.99 -8.46
C ILE A 46 -6.87 24.14 -8.99
N GLY A 47 -5.85 24.51 -8.22
CA GLY A 47 -4.84 25.48 -8.64
C GLY A 47 -3.75 24.85 -9.53
N PRO A 48 -2.76 25.64 -10.00
CA PRO A 48 -1.66 25.13 -10.83
C PRO A 48 -0.87 23.97 -10.19
N LYS A 49 -0.65 24.02 -8.86
CA LYS A 49 0.03 22.95 -8.12
C LYS A 49 -0.81 21.68 -8.05
N THR A 50 -2.10 21.79 -7.71
CA THR A 50 -3.05 20.67 -7.72
C THR A 50 -3.16 20.06 -9.11
N THR A 51 -3.22 20.88 -10.16
CA THR A 51 -3.25 20.44 -11.55
C THR A 51 -2.00 19.66 -11.94
N ALA A 52 -0.81 20.19 -11.63
CA ALA A 52 0.45 19.51 -11.93
C ALA A 52 0.53 18.16 -11.20
N ALA A 53 0.14 18.11 -9.93
CA ALA A 53 0.11 16.88 -9.16
C ALA A 53 -0.91 15.86 -9.72
N LEU A 54 -2.12 16.30 -10.09
CA LEU A 54 -3.13 15.42 -10.72
C LEU A 54 -2.61 14.86 -12.05
N ASN A 55 -1.96 15.68 -12.87
CA ASN A 55 -1.37 15.25 -14.14
C ASN A 55 -0.26 14.22 -13.93
N VAL A 56 0.64 14.43 -12.96
CA VAL A 56 1.69 13.46 -12.64
C VAL A 56 1.09 12.16 -12.10
N ALA A 57 0.16 12.25 -11.15
CA ALA A 57 -0.47 11.10 -10.53
C ALA A 57 -1.34 10.29 -11.52
N THR A 58 -1.87 10.92 -12.57
CA THR A 58 -2.62 10.24 -13.63
C THR A 58 -1.74 9.76 -14.79
N ALA A 59 -0.65 10.47 -15.11
CA ALA A 59 0.31 10.05 -16.14
C ALA A 59 1.19 8.87 -15.70
N GLY A 60 1.37 8.67 -14.39
CA GLY A 60 2.04 7.49 -13.82
C GLY A 60 1.24 6.19 -13.92
N ARG A 61 -0.07 6.26 -14.21
CA ARG A 61 -0.88 5.08 -14.45
C ARG A 61 -0.77 4.65 -15.92
N PRO A 62 -0.25 3.45 -16.24
CA PRO A 62 -0.33 2.94 -17.59
C PRO A 62 -1.82 2.79 -17.97
N GLN A 63 -2.26 3.56 -18.96
CA GLN A 63 -3.56 3.35 -19.58
C GLN A 63 -3.53 2.00 -20.30
N GLY A 64 -4.14 0.98 -19.69
CA GLY A 64 -4.13 -0.40 -20.16
C GLY A 64 -4.04 -1.46 -19.06
N VAL A 65 -3.78 -1.08 -17.81
CA VAL A 65 -3.94 -2.02 -16.68
C VAL A 65 -5.44 -2.18 -16.44
N SER A 66 -5.98 -3.38 -16.69
CA SER A 66 -7.39 -3.66 -16.37
C SER A 66 -7.65 -3.24 -14.92
N VAL A 67 -8.69 -2.45 -14.71
CA VAL A 67 -8.95 -1.83 -13.41
C VAL A 67 -9.73 -2.84 -12.57
N ILE A 68 -9.29 -3.06 -11.33
CA ILE A 68 -10.06 -3.84 -10.37
C ILE A 68 -11.33 -3.05 -10.04
N ASP A 69 -12.50 -3.60 -10.36
CA ASP A 69 -13.78 -3.10 -9.87
C ASP A 69 -13.82 -3.27 -8.35
N ARG A 70 -13.53 -2.19 -7.63
CA ARG A 70 -13.42 -2.20 -6.17
C ARG A 70 -14.72 -2.65 -5.50
N ALA A 71 -15.87 -2.32 -6.08
CA ALA A 71 -17.15 -2.74 -5.53
C ALA A 71 -17.30 -4.25 -5.59
N LYS A 72 -17.01 -4.87 -6.74
CA LYS A 72 -17.01 -6.34 -6.89
C LYS A 72 -15.94 -7.00 -6.03
N PHE A 73 -14.74 -6.41 -5.95
CA PHE A 73 -13.64 -6.93 -5.16
C PHE A 73 -14.01 -7.03 -3.67
N PHE A 74 -14.49 -5.93 -3.10
CA PHE A 74 -14.89 -5.92 -1.70
C PHE A 74 -16.19 -6.70 -1.43
N ALA A 75 -17.10 -6.79 -2.41
CA ALA A 75 -18.26 -7.67 -2.31
C ALA A 75 -17.81 -9.15 -2.22
N TYR A 76 -16.82 -9.56 -3.02
CA TYR A 76 -16.25 -10.89 -2.94
C TYR A 76 -15.61 -11.15 -1.57
N LEU A 77 -14.81 -10.21 -1.05
CA LEU A 77 -14.19 -10.36 0.26
C LEU A 77 -15.21 -10.49 1.41
N ARG A 78 -16.40 -9.90 1.28
CA ARG A 78 -17.50 -10.03 2.26
C ARG A 78 -18.38 -11.27 2.07
N SER A 79 -18.21 -12.00 0.97
CA SER A 79 -19.12 -13.08 0.58
C SER A 79 -18.99 -14.38 1.41
N GLY A 80 -18.03 -14.46 2.33
CA GLY A 80 -17.68 -15.69 3.05
C GLY A 80 -16.84 -16.68 2.22
N LYS A 81 -16.69 -16.47 0.91
CA LYS A 81 -15.80 -17.26 0.04
C LYS A 81 -14.31 -16.98 0.29
N ALA A 82 -14.01 -15.85 0.93
CA ALA A 82 -12.67 -15.47 1.39
C ALA A 82 -12.64 -15.41 2.93
N PRO A 83 -12.57 -16.56 3.63
CA PRO A 83 -12.71 -16.63 5.08
C PRO A 83 -11.62 -15.85 5.86
N MET A 84 -10.54 -15.41 5.21
CA MET A 84 -9.46 -14.63 5.85
C MET A 84 -9.91 -13.33 6.53
N PHE A 85 -11.12 -12.84 6.20
CA PHE A 85 -11.78 -11.68 6.84
C PHE A 85 -13.17 -11.99 7.40
N GLY A 86 -13.67 -13.22 7.31
CA GLY A 86 -15.05 -13.56 7.64
C GLY A 86 -16.06 -12.99 6.62
N SER A 87 -17.20 -12.48 7.11
CA SER A 87 -18.31 -11.96 6.27
C SER A 87 -18.44 -10.44 6.30
N SER A 88 -17.53 -9.71 6.96
CA SER A 88 -17.58 -8.26 7.04
C SER A 88 -16.17 -7.65 7.07
N LEU A 89 -16.09 -6.37 6.69
CA LEU A 89 -14.86 -5.58 6.72
C LEU A 89 -15.14 -4.26 7.42
N SER A 90 -14.30 -3.92 8.39
CA SER A 90 -14.29 -2.60 9.01
C SER A 90 -13.83 -1.52 8.04
N THR A 91 -14.18 -0.26 8.33
CA THR A 91 -13.72 0.90 7.54
C THR A 91 -12.19 0.98 7.47
N GLY A 92 -11.49 0.60 8.55
CA GLY A 92 -10.02 0.56 8.56
C GLY A 92 -9.46 -0.47 7.60
N GLN A 93 -10.03 -1.68 7.57
CA GLN A 93 -9.63 -2.72 6.62
C GLN A 93 -9.88 -2.31 5.18
N VAL A 94 -11.03 -1.70 4.89
CA VAL A 94 -11.35 -1.20 3.55
C VAL A 94 -10.32 -0.16 3.10
N ARG A 95 -10.07 0.88 3.92
CA ARG A 95 -9.09 1.93 3.60
C ARG A 95 -7.67 1.40 3.44
N GLY A 96 -7.28 0.44 4.27
CA GLY A 96 -5.97 -0.19 4.21
C GLY A 96 -5.78 -0.99 2.91
N ILE A 97 -6.78 -1.79 2.54
CA ILE A 97 -6.78 -2.56 1.29
C ILE A 97 -6.85 -1.61 0.08
N GLU A 98 -7.68 -0.56 0.11
CA GLU A 98 -7.72 0.48 -0.93
C GLU A 98 -6.33 1.08 -1.16
N GLY A 99 -5.63 1.47 -0.09
CA GLY A 99 -4.26 1.95 -0.20
C GLY A 99 -3.29 0.94 -0.83
N ILE A 100 -3.46 -0.37 -0.57
CA ILE A 100 -2.66 -1.39 -1.25
C ILE A 100 -2.97 -1.45 -2.75
N LEU A 101 -4.25 -1.36 -3.12
CA LEU A 101 -4.65 -1.30 -4.54
C LEU A 101 -4.10 -0.04 -5.21
N ASP A 102 -4.12 1.10 -4.53
CA ASP A 102 -3.60 2.37 -5.02
C ASP A 102 -2.08 2.34 -5.18
N GLY A 103 -1.35 1.87 -4.16
CA GLY A 103 0.10 1.71 -4.24
C GLY A 103 0.51 0.73 -5.35
N PHE A 104 -0.21 -0.38 -5.53
CA PHE A 104 0.02 -1.28 -6.67
C PHE A 104 -0.23 -0.59 -8.02
N ALA A 105 -1.23 0.28 -8.11
CA ALA A 105 -1.48 1.01 -9.36
C ALA A 105 -0.34 1.97 -9.71
N GLN A 106 0.44 2.43 -8.72
CA GLN A 106 1.57 3.35 -8.93
C GLN A 106 2.91 2.64 -9.19
N THR A 107 3.20 1.57 -8.46
CA THR A 107 4.52 0.90 -8.53
C THR A 107 4.46 -0.55 -9.01
N GLY A 108 3.26 -1.11 -9.13
CA GLY A 108 3.05 -2.48 -9.59
C GLY A 108 3.32 -2.69 -11.07
N ASP A 109 3.47 -3.94 -11.46
CA ASP A 109 3.67 -4.37 -12.85
C ASP A 109 2.34 -4.65 -13.59
N GLY A 110 1.21 -4.31 -12.98
CA GLY A 110 -0.14 -4.54 -13.51
C GLY A 110 -0.61 -5.99 -13.50
N ARG A 111 0.21 -6.96 -13.09
CA ARG A 111 -0.15 -8.39 -13.10
C ARG A 111 -0.93 -8.77 -11.84
N ASP A 112 -2.03 -9.51 -12.05
CA ASP A 112 -2.86 -10.04 -10.96
C ASP A 112 -2.10 -10.86 -9.94
N LYS A 113 -1.17 -11.70 -10.41
CA LYS A 113 -0.35 -12.53 -9.53
C LYS A 113 0.50 -11.68 -8.59
N THR A 114 1.05 -10.57 -9.08
CA THR A 114 1.84 -9.64 -8.25
C THR A 114 0.96 -8.97 -7.22
N LEU A 115 -0.21 -8.46 -7.63
CA LEU A 115 -1.17 -7.83 -6.72
C LEU A 115 -1.65 -8.80 -5.64
N GLY A 116 -2.09 -10.00 -6.04
CA GLY A 116 -2.55 -11.04 -5.14
C GLY A 116 -1.48 -11.46 -4.15
N TYR A 117 -0.22 -11.56 -4.59
CA TYR A 117 0.90 -11.91 -3.72
C TYR A 117 1.27 -10.78 -2.76
N GLY A 118 1.24 -9.53 -3.20
CA GLY A 118 1.43 -8.36 -2.34
C GLY A 118 0.35 -8.25 -1.27
N LEU A 119 -0.91 -8.41 -1.62
CA LEU A 119 -2.03 -8.43 -0.66
C LEU A 119 -1.89 -9.58 0.35
N ALA A 120 -1.50 -10.77 -0.09
CA ALA A 120 -1.26 -11.92 0.78
C ALA A 120 -0.08 -11.69 1.74
N THR A 121 0.99 -11.08 1.24
CA THR A 121 2.16 -10.67 2.03
C THR A 121 1.75 -9.65 3.08
N ALA A 122 1.05 -8.57 2.69
CA ALA A 122 0.53 -7.59 3.63
C ALA A 122 -0.34 -8.24 4.71
N ARG A 123 -1.27 -9.13 4.34
CA ARG A 123 -2.13 -9.84 5.29
C ARG A 123 -1.36 -10.64 6.35
N ARG A 124 -0.18 -11.15 6.00
CA ARG A 124 0.74 -11.82 6.92
C ARG A 124 1.46 -10.81 7.82
N GLU A 125 2.05 -9.78 7.23
CA GLU A 125 2.91 -8.84 7.96
C GLU A 125 2.14 -7.93 8.92
N ILE A 126 0.93 -7.51 8.52
CA ILE A 126 0.12 -6.52 9.28
C ILE A 126 -1.21 -7.07 9.79
N GLY A 127 -1.42 -8.38 9.66
CA GLY A 127 -2.58 -9.09 10.18
C GLY A 127 -3.89 -8.75 9.47
N SER A 128 -5.01 -9.23 10.05
CA SER A 128 -6.35 -9.05 9.47
C SER A 128 -6.82 -7.60 9.43
N GLY A 129 -6.19 -6.71 10.19
CA GLY A 129 -6.48 -5.29 10.15
C GLY A 129 -6.18 -4.67 8.79
N MET A 130 -5.19 -5.20 8.04
CA MET A 130 -4.75 -4.67 6.75
C MET A 130 -4.42 -3.18 6.76
N VAL A 131 -4.10 -2.62 7.93
CA VAL A 131 -3.61 -1.25 8.10
C VAL A 131 -2.13 -1.31 8.45
N PRO A 132 -1.26 -0.48 7.85
CA PRO A 132 0.15 -0.38 8.21
C PRO A 132 0.36 -0.19 9.72
N VAL A 133 1.35 -0.87 10.30
CA VAL A 133 1.54 -0.90 11.76
C VAL A 133 2.92 -0.39 12.17
N ARG A 134 2.99 0.07 13.42
CA ARG A 134 4.26 0.27 14.13
C ARG A 134 4.72 -1.05 14.74
N GLU A 135 6.02 -1.20 14.92
CA GLU A 135 6.63 -2.35 15.60
C GLU A 135 5.97 -2.59 16.97
N GLY A 136 5.69 -3.87 17.27
CA GLY A 136 4.91 -4.27 18.45
C GLY A 136 3.41 -3.94 18.39
N PHE A 137 2.87 -3.60 17.21
CA PHE A 137 1.46 -3.19 17.02
C PHE A 137 1.06 -1.98 17.88
N SER A 138 2.02 -1.11 18.14
CA SER A 138 1.86 0.06 19.01
C SER A 138 0.96 1.13 18.37
N LYS A 139 0.00 1.66 19.14
CA LYS A 139 -0.92 2.70 18.67
C LYS A 139 -0.28 4.08 18.55
N THR A 140 0.79 4.34 19.31
CA THR A 140 1.48 5.62 19.36
C THR A 140 2.97 5.43 19.12
N ASP A 141 3.64 6.48 18.64
CA ASP A 141 5.08 6.47 18.44
C ASP A 141 5.84 6.26 19.76
N ALA A 142 5.39 6.93 20.84
CA ALA A 142 5.98 6.77 22.17
C ALA A 142 5.92 5.31 22.67
N ALA A 143 4.79 4.62 22.48
CA ALA A 143 4.65 3.22 22.87
C ALA A 143 5.57 2.32 22.03
N ALA A 144 5.69 2.57 20.72
CA ALA A 144 6.58 1.82 19.85
C ALA A 144 8.05 2.00 20.25
N ARG A 145 8.48 3.23 20.55
CA ARG A 145 9.84 3.51 21.07
C ARG A 145 10.13 2.76 22.36
N ALA A 146 9.18 2.75 23.30
CA ALA A 146 9.31 1.99 24.53
C ALA A 146 9.40 0.48 24.26
N TYR A 147 8.60 -0.03 23.33
CA TYR A 147 8.62 -1.43 22.91
C TYR A 147 9.99 -1.83 22.35
N VAL A 148 10.54 -1.09 21.39
CA VAL A 148 11.83 -1.45 20.76
C VAL A 148 13.03 -1.22 21.67
N ALA A 149 12.98 -0.22 22.55
CA ALA A 149 14.00 -0.03 23.57
C ALA A 149 14.07 -1.22 24.53
N LYS A 150 12.92 -1.82 24.87
CA LYS A 150 12.83 -3.00 25.74
C LYS A 150 13.26 -4.29 25.02
N HIS A 151 12.75 -4.54 23.82
CA HIS A 151 12.92 -5.84 23.15
C HIS A 151 14.17 -5.91 22.26
N TYR A 152 14.65 -4.77 21.77
CA TYR A 152 15.78 -4.67 20.84
C TYR A 152 16.81 -3.61 21.27
N PRO A 153 17.27 -3.57 22.53
CA PRO A 153 18.14 -2.51 23.06
C PRO A 153 19.49 -2.38 22.34
N ASN A 154 19.93 -3.47 21.69
CA ASN A 154 21.22 -3.55 21.00
C ASN A 154 21.14 -3.25 19.50
N LYS A 155 19.93 -3.03 18.95
CA LYS A 155 19.76 -2.68 17.54
C LYS A 155 19.95 -1.19 17.34
N GLY A 156 20.64 -0.77 16.28
CA GLY A 156 20.85 0.67 16.01
C GLY A 156 19.53 1.40 15.73
N TYR A 157 18.58 0.75 15.06
CA TYR A 157 17.28 1.33 14.74
C TYR A 157 16.38 1.62 15.96
N SER A 158 16.69 1.07 17.14
CA SER A 158 15.95 1.34 18.39
C SER A 158 16.49 2.56 19.14
N LYS A 159 17.48 3.26 18.59
CA LYS A 159 18.12 4.45 19.17
C LYS A 159 17.95 5.66 18.26
N PRO A 160 18.03 6.90 18.81
CA PRO A 160 18.09 8.11 18.01
C PRO A 160 19.23 8.08 16.98
N ALA A 161 18.96 8.51 15.75
CA ALA A 161 19.96 8.58 14.68
C ALA A 161 19.68 9.76 13.74
N GLY A 162 20.66 10.08 12.87
CA GLY A 162 20.53 11.09 11.83
C GLY A 162 20.36 12.53 12.35
N PRO A 163 20.18 13.50 11.45
CA PRO A 163 20.08 14.92 11.79
C PRO A 163 18.79 15.27 12.56
N TRP A 164 17.76 14.43 12.48
CA TRP A 164 16.46 14.64 13.14
C TRP A 164 16.35 14.00 14.52
N GLY A 165 17.33 13.17 14.91
CA GLY A 165 17.35 12.51 16.23
C GLY A 165 16.17 11.56 16.46
N HIS A 166 15.53 11.05 15.40
CA HIS A 166 14.39 10.14 15.52
C HIS A 166 14.82 8.68 15.78
N VAL A 167 13.87 7.87 16.24
CA VAL A 167 14.04 6.41 16.38
C VAL A 167 13.40 5.70 15.18
N TYR A 168 14.24 5.13 14.33
CA TYR A 168 13.88 4.56 13.02
C TYR A 168 13.49 3.08 13.12
N TYR A 169 12.62 2.75 14.08
CA TYR A 169 12.05 1.41 14.23
C TYR A 169 11.06 1.05 13.11
N GLY A 170 10.67 -0.22 13.04
CA GLY A 170 9.77 -0.78 12.04
C GLY A 170 8.43 -0.04 11.92
N ARG A 171 8.18 0.56 10.75
CA ARG A 171 6.85 1.06 10.38
C ARG A 171 6.40 0.51 9.04
N GLY A 172 5.10 0.42 8.87
CA GLY A 172 4.50 0.12 7.59
C GLY A 172 4.21 -1.36 7.37
N ILE A 173 3.89 -1.70 6.12
CA ILE A 173 3.68 -3.09 5.71
C ILE A 173 4.99 -3.87 5.77
N VAL A 174 6.08 -3.27 5.31
CA VAL A 174 7.40 -3.92 5.19
C VAL A 174 8.29 -3.77 6.42
N GLN A 175 7.76 -3.16 7.50
CA GLN A 175 8.53 -2.83 8.72
C GLN A 175 9.87 -2.14 8.38
N LEU A 176 9.81 -1.02 7.65
CA LEU A 176 10.98 -0.22 7.29
C LEU A 176 11.73 0.19 8.57
N THR A 177 13.02 -0.12 8.64
CA THR A 177 13.88 0.14 9.81
C THR A 177 15.16 0.86 9.39
N TRP A 178 15.86 1.49 10.33
CA TRP A 178 17.16 2.18 10.14
C TRP A 178 17.07 3.54 9.42
N PHE A 179 17.89 4.49 9.89
CA PHE A 179 17.96 5.85 9.32
C PHE A 179 18.20 5.84 7.80
N ASP A 180 19.24 5.14 7.34
CA ASP A 180 19.65 5.11 5.93
C ASP A 180 18.53 4.64 4.99
N ASN A 181 17.66 3.73 5.45
CA ASN A 181 16.53 3.28 4.66
C ASN A 181 15.47 4.38 4.56
N TYR A 182 15.12 5.03 5.68
CA TYR A 182 14.18 6.16 5.66
C TYR A 182 14.73 7.36 4.87
N GLU A 183 16.04 7.58 4.88
CA GLU A 183 16.72 8.61 4.09
C GLU A 183 16.62 8.28 2.60
N ARG A 184 16.91 7.04 2.21
CA ARG A 184 16.77 6.57 0.82
C ARG A 184 15.35 6.75 0.29
N GLU A 185 14.34 6.48 1.11
CA GLU A 185 12.94 6.67 0.71
C GLU A 185 12.46 8.14 0.85
N GLY A 186 13.32 9.07 1.25
CA GLY A 186 13.00 10.51 1.33
C GLY A 186 12.01 10.88 2.45
N ILE A 187 11.90 10.05 3.48
CA ILE A 187 10.93 10.22 4.59
C ILE A 187 11.60 10.33 5.96
N ALA A 188 12.92 10.51 6.03
CA ALA A 188 13.66 10.54 7.30
C ALA A 188 13.27 11.66 8.27
N ALA A 189 12.60 12.71 7.79
CA ALA A 189 12.06 13.81 8.59
C ALA A 189 10.56 13.61 8.97
N ASP A 190 9.86 12.69 8.30
CA ASP A 190 8.43 12.42 8.50
C ASP A 190 8.15 10.91 8.46
N LEU A 191 8.46 10.26 9.58
CA LEU A 191 8.48 8.80 9.68
C LEU A 191 7.10 8.16 9.51
N ASP A 192 6.05 8.90 9.84
CA ASP A 192 4.66 8.41 9.80
C ASP A 192 4.15 8.32 8.36
N ARG A 193 4.85 8.87 7.36
CA ARG A 193 4.59 8.55 5.94
C ARG A 193 4.66 7.04 5.66
N ALA A 194 5.53 6.31 6.35
CA ALA A 194 5.60 4.86 6.26
C ALA A 194 4.34 4.13 6.78
N LEU A 195 3.42 4.84 7.47
CA LEU A 195 2.14 4.32 7.94
C LEU A 195 0.96 4.70 7.04
N ALA A 196 1.18 5.55 6.03
CA ALA A 196 0.18 5.82 5.01
C ALA A 196 -0.01 4.55 4.15
N PRO A 197 -1.24 4.00 4.01
CA PRO A 197 -1.48 2.75 3.29
C PRO A 197 -0.92 2.68 1.88
N GLU A 198 -1.11 3.75 1.10
CA GLU A 198 -0.63 3.85 -0.28
C GLU A 198 0.91 3.82 -0.35
N PHE A 199 1.59 4.73 0.34
CA PHE A 199 3.05 4.78 0.37
C PHE A 199 3.68 3.50 0.94
N ALA A 200 3.11 2.92 2.00
CA ALA A 200 3.56 1.66 2.56
C ALA A 200 3.45 0.51 1.54
N ALA A 201 2.41 0.52 0.71
CA ALA A 201 2.22 -0.45 -0.35
C ALA A 201 3.16 -0.19 -1.54
N GLU A 202 3.45 1.06 -1.89
CA GLU A 202 4.45 1.38 -2.91
C GLU A 202 5.81 0.82 -2.55
N LEU A 203 6.25 1.04 -1.30
CA LEU A 203 7.48 0.45 -0.78
C LEU A 203 7.43 -1.08 -0.87
N MET A 204 6.31 -1.69 -0.49
CA MET A 204 6.09 -3.13 -0.57
C MET A 204 6.28 -3.65 -2.01
N PHE A 205 5.59 -3.07 -2.98
CA PHE A 205 5.63 -3.54 -4.35
C PHE A 205 6.97 -3.29 -5.02
N ALA A 206 7.59 -2.13 -4.76
CA ALA A 206 8.94 -1.85 -5.25
C ALA A 206 9.92 -2.94 -4.83
N GLY A 207 9.94 -3.31 -3.54
CA GLY A 207 10.84 -4.35 -3.06
C GLY A 207 10.47 -5.78 -3.47
N LEU A 208 9.19 -6.09 -3.65
CA LEU A 208 8.76 -7.36 -4.24
C LEU A 208 9.24 -7.49 -5.70
N LEU A 209 9.19 -6.40 -6.46
CA LEU A 209 9.56 -6.37 -7.88
C LEU A 209 11.06 -6.45 -8.10
N ASP A 210 11.84 -5.64 -7.37
CA ASP A 210 13.29 -5.59 -7.55
C ASP A 210 14.08 -6.55 -6.65
N GLY A 211 13.43 -7.15 -5.65
CA GLY A 211 14.05 -8.09 -4.73
C GLY A 211 15.08 -7.48 -3.78
N ARG A 212 15.05 -6.16 -3.54
CA ARG A 212 16.05 -5.42 -2.72
C ARG A 212 16.19 -5.94 -1.27
N TRP A 213 15.21 -6.71 -0.78
CA TRP A 213 15.25 -7.28 0.58
C TRP A 213 15.86 -8.67 0.65
N ASN A 214 16.14 -9.32 -0.49
CA ASN A 214 16.75 -10.64 -0.50
C ASN A 214 18.18 -10.62 -1.05
N LYS A 215 19.00 -11.55 -0.57
CA LYS A 215 20.42 -11.65 -0.93
C LYS A 215 20.65 -12.01 -2.40
N GLN A 216 19.62 -12.48 -3.10
CA GLN A 216 19.69 -12.96 -4.46
C GLN A 216 19.35 -11.87 -5.49
N GLY A 217 18.76 -10.73 -5.08
CA GLY A 217 18.27 -9.68 -5.98
C GLY A 217 17.20 -10.18 -6.95
N LYS A 218 16.49 -11.25 -6.59
CA LYS A 218 15.44 -11.84 -7.44
C LYS A 218 14.09 -11.48 -6.82
N GLY A 219 13.35 -10.59 -7.46
CA GLY A 219 11.98 -10.26 -7.07
C GLY A 219 10.99 -11.39 -7.39
N ILE A 220 9.78 -11.03 -7.82
CA ILE A 220 8.66 -11.91 -8.17
C ILE A 220 8.87 -12.85 -9.39
N ALA A 221 10.11 -13.23 -9.72
CA ALA A 221 10.43 -14.19 -10.77
C ALA A 221 9.78 -15.58 -10.54
N TYR A 222 9.37 -15.88 -9.30
CA TYR A 222 8.69 -17.11 -8.89
C TYR A 222 7.18 -17.14 -9.22
N LEU A 223 6.65 -16.04 -9.76
CA LEU A 223 5.27 -15.91 -10.23
C LEU A 223 5.28 -15.63 -11.73
N PRO A 224 5.50 -16.64 -12.57
CA PRO A 224 5.62 -16.42 -14.01
C PRO A 224 4.27 -16.04 -14.63
N THR A 225 4.32 -15.30 -15.74
CA THR A 225 3.11 -14.91 -16.49
C THR A 225 2.32 -16.14 -16.97
N ALA A 226 3.03 -17.17 -17.45
CA ALA A 226 2.47 -18.46 -17.83
C ALA A 226 3.14 -19.58 -17.01
N GLY A 227 2.37 -20.60 -16.64
CA GLY A 227 2.86 -21.73 -15.84
C GLY A 227 2.49 -21.63 -14.36
N HIS A 228 3.03 -22.57 -13.58
CA HIS A 228 2.68 -22.76 -12.18
C HIS A 228 3.37 -21.74 -11.27
N ASP A 229 2.64 -21.28 -10.25
CA ASP A 229 3.18 -20.37 -9.24
C ASP A 229 4.05 -21.14 -8.24
N ASP A 230 5.22 -20.60 -7.90
CA ASP A 230 6.07 -21.12 -6.82
C ASP A 230 6.00 -20.21 -5.60
N LEU A 231 4.87 -20.26 -4.90
CA LEU A 231 4.60 -19.40 -3.74
C LEU A 231 5.56 -19.64 -2.58
N LYS A 232 6.14 -20.85 -2.49
CA LYS A 232 7.14 -21.19 -1.48
C LYS A 232 8.43 -20.42 -1.71
N ASN A 233 8.96 -20.42 -2.93
CA ASN A 233 10.14 -19.64 -3.24
C ASN A 233 9.85 -18.16 -3.45
N ALA A 234 8.62 -17.78 -3.82
CA ALA A 234 8.20 -16.37 -3.81
C ALA A 234 8.39 -15.74 -2.41
N ARG A 235 8.21 -16.50 -1.32
CA ARG A 235 8.45 -15.98 0.05
C ARG A 235 9.89 -15.52 0.28
N ARG A 236 10.82 -16.03 -0.51
CA ARG A 236 12.23 -15.63 -0.50
C ARG A 236 12.44 -14.16 -0.84
N THR A 237 11.45 -13.51 -1.44
CA THR A 237 11.47 -12.07 -1.73
C THR A 237 11.41 -11.19 -0.49
N VAL A 238 10.81 -11.68 0.59
CA VAL A 238 10.56 -10.92 1.84
C VAL A 238 11.31 -11.53 3.02
N ASN A 239 11.26 -12.86 3.17
CA ASN A 239 11.96 -13.58 4.23
C ASN A 239 12.50 -14.92 3.69
N LEU A 240 12.72 -15.96 4.49
CA LEU A 240 13.12 -17.28 3.99
C LEU A 240 11.92 -18.01 3.34
N THR A 241 11.46 -19.12 3.91
CA THR A 241 10.28 -19.86 3.44
C THR A 241 9.30 -20.10 4.58
N ASP A 242 9.39 -19.28 5.63
CA ASP A 242 8.48 -19.29 6.76
C ASP A 242 7.06 -18.89 6.32
N HIS A 243 6.05 -19.53 6.90
CA HIS A 243 4.63 -19.18 6.70
C HIS A 243 4.14 -19.19 5.24
N TRP A 244 4.89 -19.80 4.31
CA TRP A 244 4.55 -19.78 2.89
C TRP A 244 3.17 -20.42 2.60
N GLU A 245 2.75 -21.42 3.37
CA GLU A 245 1.44 -22.08 3.19
C GLU A 245 0.28 -21.15 3.54
N GLU A 246 0.43 -20.38 4.62
CA GLU A 246 -0.55 -19.39 5.05
C GLU A 246 -0.67 -18.27 4.00
N ILE A 247 0.49 -17.74 3.55
CA ILE A 247 0.54 -16.75 2.48
C ILE A 247 -0.07 -17.31 1.19
N ALA A 248 0.20 -18.57 0.85
CA ALA A 248 -0.39 -19.21 -0.31
C ALA A 248 -1.92 -19.36 -0.18
N SER A 249 -2.43 -19.58 1.03
CA SER A 249 -3.87 -19.59 1.31
C SER A 249 -4.50 -18.21 1.10
N PHE A 250 -3.89 -17.14 1.62
CA PHE A 250 -4.36 -15.78 1.38
C PHE A 250 -4.26 -15.38 -0.09
N TYR A 251 -3.17 -15.74 -0.77
CA TYR A 251 -2.95 -15.50 -2.18
C TYR A 251 -4.09 -16.06 -3.03
N ARG A 252 -4.47 -17.32 -2.83
CA ARG A 252 -5.59 -17.94 -3.57
C ARG A 252 -6.91 -17.20 -3.33
N GLN A 253 -7.18 -16.76 -2.11
CA GLN A 253 -8.39 -16.00 -1.78
C GLN A 253 -8.39 -14.62 -2.44
N PHE A 254 -7.27 -13.90 -2.43
CA PHE A 254 -7.15 -12.62 -3.13
C PHE A 254 -7.23 -12.78 -4.65
N MET A 255 -6.61 -13.81 -5.23
CA MET A 255 -6.70 -14.10 -6.67
C MET A 255 -8.15 -14.35 -7.10
N ALA A 256 -8.94 -15.05 -6.29
CA ALA A 256 -10.36 -15.26 -6.58
C ALA A 256 -11.16 -13.95 -6.50
N ALA A 257 -10.86 -13.09 -5.52
CA ALA A 257 -11.48 -11.77 -5.41
C ALA A 257 -11.12 -10.85 -6.58
N ILE A 258 -9.85 -10.86 -6.98
CA ILE A 258 -9.32 -10.15 -8.15
C ILE A 258 -10.04 -10.62 -9.41
N ALA A 259 -10.10 -11.94 -9.66
CA ALA A 259 -10.75 -12.51 -10.83
C ALA A 259 -12.25 -12.15 -10.91
N ALA A 260 -12.96 -12.14 -9.76
CA ALA A 260 -14.36 -11.71 -9.70
C ALA A 260 -14.57 -10.20 -9.95
N ALA A 261 -13.50 -9.40 -9.84
CA ALA A 261 -13.52 -7.95 -9.95
C ALA A 261 -12.86 -7.43 -11.23
N ARG A 262 -12.25 -8.30 -12.04
CA ARG A 262 -11.72 -7.91 -13.35
C ARG A 262 -12.87 -7.55 -14.28
N THR A 263 -12.70 -6.43 -14.97
CA THR A 263 -13.59 -5.92 -16.02
C THR A 263 -12.96 -6.11 -17.38
#